data_AF-A0ABD5UGP4-F1
#
_entry.id   AF-A0ABD5UGP4-F1
#
_cell.length_a   1.000
_cell.length_b   1.000
_cell.length_c   1.000
_cell.angle_alpha   90.00
_cell.angle_beta   90.00
_cell.angle_gamma   90.00
#
_symmetry.space_group_name_H-M   'P 1'
#
loop_
_entity.id
_entity.type
_entity.pdbx_description
1 polymer ?
#
loop_
_entity_poly.entity_id
_entity_poly.type
_entity_poly.pdbx_seq_one_letter_code
_entity_poly.pdbx_strand_id
1 'polypeptide(L)'
;MSTIQTHELYGLEIGAEPRDKPSPVLWTDSQPTIEVTFSNNSDVPWREDTAVHFWIEIDDDVVWSQNVEMDTELAPGETATVIVETGPLTYEGHAVLGFSISSGINIKSKPRALEPGDSTYALHPTSAFSVWDRSHYVSTVKRPKQFQKGIIFTSVVLILFAGVQLWLAYFPPG
;
A
#
# COMPACT_ATOMS: atom_id res chain seq x y z
N MET A 1 8.88 -3.29 -3.76
CA MET A 1 7.85 -3.34 -4.82
C MET A 1 6.58 -3.81 -4.13
N SER A 2 5.58 -2.94 -3.99
CA SER A 2 4.24 -3.39 -3.63
C SER A 2 3.62 -3.99 -4.89
N THR A 3 3.27 -5.27 -4.84
CA THR A 3 2.56 -5.96 -5.91
C THR A 3 1.07 -5.73 -5.65
N ILE A 4 0.37 -5.09 -6.58
CA ILE A 4 -1.09 -5.02 -6.52
C ILE A 4 -1.61 -6.45 -6.61
N GLN A 5 -2.34 -6.90 -5.60
CA GLN A 5 -3.17 -8.08 -5.73
C GLN A 5 -4.51 -7.64 -6.29
N THR A 6 -4.86 -8.19 -7.43
CA THR A 6 -6.19 -8.09 -8.01
C THR A 6 -6.98 -9.35 -7.65
N HIS A 7 -8.28 -9.22 -7.55
CA HIS A 7 -9.20 -10.33 -7.29
C HIS A 7 -10.23 -10.40 -8.40
N GLU A 8 -10.34 -11.57 -9.04
CA GLU A 8 -11.33 -11.82 -10.08
C GLU A 8 -12.61 -12.40 -9.49
N LEU A 9 -13.74 -11.72 -9.74
CA LEU A 9 -15.07 -12.11 -9.30
C LEU A 9 -15.99 -12.21 -10.52
N TYR A 10 -16.28 -13.44 -10.94
CA TYR A 10 -17.19 -13.71 -12.06
C TYR A 10 -16.82 -12.96 -13.35
N GLY A 11 -15.51 -12.79 -13.59
CA GLY A 11 -14.97 -12.05 -14.73
C GLY A 11 -14.94 -10.53 -14.55
N LEU A 12 -15.16 -10.00 -13.34
CA LEU A 12 -14.75 -8.64 -12.98
C LEU A 12 -13.51 -8.71 -12.10
N GLU A 13 -12.40 -8.20 -12.60
CA GLU A 13 -11.15 -8.09 -11.84
C GLU A 13 -11.11 -6.74 -11.12
N ILE A 14 -10.89 -6.78 -9.81
CA ILE A 14 -10.91 -5.62 -8.92
C ILE A 14 -9.56 -5.51 -8.23
N GLY A 15 -8.96 -4.31 -8.28
CA GLY A 15 -7.72 -3.99 -7.59
C GLY A 15 -7.81 -2.62 -6.94
N ALA A 16 -7.01 -2.40 -5.90
CA ALA A 16 -6.85 -1.07 -5.34
C ALA A 16 -5.46 -0.87 -4.72
N GLU A 17 -4.89 0.31 -4.91
CA GLU A 17 -3.62 0.71 -4.31
C GLU A 17 -3.55 2.21 -4.01
N PRO A 18 -2.67 2.66 -3.09
CA PRO A 18 -2.36 4.07 -2.96
C PRO A 18 -1.79 4.64 -4.27
N ARG A 19 -2.42 5.69 -4.79
CA ARG A 19 -2.06 6.37 -6.04
C ARG A 19 -0.63 6.91 -5.98
N ASP A 20 -0.35 7.70 -4.96
CA ASP A 20 0.99 8.20 -4.69
C ASP A 20 1.73 7.19 -3.84
N LYS A 21 2.35 6.18 -4.48
CA LYS A 21 3.17 5.17 -3.79
C LYS A 21 4.25 5.85 -2.97
N PRO A 22 4.17 5.90 -1.63
CA PRO A 22 5.26 6.50 -0.89
C PRO A 22 6.40 5.50 -0.85
N SER A 23 7.61 5.99 -1.12
CA SER A 23 8.81 5.24 -0.80
C SER A 23 9.28 5.68 0.60
N PRO A 24 9.23 4.86 1.66
CA PRO A 24 8.71 3.48 1.79
C PRO A 24 7.48 3.31 2.70
N VAL A 25 6.91 4.38 3.27
CA VAL A 25 5.82 4.32 4.29
C VAL A 25 4.79 5.42 4.05
N LEU A 26 3.52 5.16 4.35
CA LEU A 26 2.51 6.21 4.48
C LEU A 26 2.60 6.87 5.86
N TRP A 27 2.14 8.11 5.96
CA TRP A 27 2.22 8.87 7.21
C TRP A 27 0.87 8.87 7.93
N THR A 28 0.90 8.81 9.25
CA THR A 28 -0.31 8.94 10.11
C THR A 28 -1.10 10.23 9.83
N ASP A 29 -0.39 11.31 9.47
CA ASP A 29 -0.95 12.63 9.13
C ASP A 29 -1.38 12.77 7.66
N SER A 30 -1.16 11.75 6.83
CA SER A 30 -1.52 11.78 5.42
C SER A 30 -2.93 11.27 5.16
N GLN A 31 -3.58 11.87 4.16
CA GLN A 31 -4.84 11.40 3.57
C GLN A 31 -4.49 10.78 2.21
N PRO A 32 -4.11 9.48 2.16
CA PRO A 32 -3.74 8.87 0.91
C PRO A 32 -4.93 8.84 -0.06
N THR A 33 -4.65 9.10 -1.32
CA THR A 33 -5.59 8.82 -2.39
C THR A 33 -5.42 7.37 -2.83
N ILE A 34 -6.51 6.63 -2.93
CA ILE A 34 -6.55 5.25 -3.43
C ILE A 34 -7.03 5.26 -4.86
N GLU A 35 -6.33 4.52 -5.71
CA GLU A 35 -6.73 4.20 -7.07
C GLU A 35 -7.38 2.82 -7.06
N VAL A 36 -8.67 2.76 -7.41
CA VAL A 36 -9.44 1.52 -7.53
C VAL A 36 -9.64 1.23 -9.00
N THR A 37 -9.35 -0.01 -9.42
CA THR A 37 -9.46 -0.44 -10.81
C THR A 37 -10.48 -1.57 -10.92
N PHE A 38 -11.38 -1.45 -11.90
CA PHE A 38 -12.34 -2.46 -12.30
C PHE A 38 -12.05 -2.87 -13.74
N SER A 39 -11.84 -4.15 -14.01
CA SER A 39 -11.56 -4.67 -15.36
C SER A 39 -12.52 -5.79 -15.73
N ASN A 40 -13.23 -5.65 -16.85
CA ASN A 40 -14.21 -6.64 -17.29
C ASN A 40 -13.54 -7.70 -18.19
N ASN A 41 -13.22 -8.84 -17.60
CA ASN A 41 -12.70 -10.02 -18.29
C ASN A 41 -13.81 -10.99 -18.74
N SER A 42 -15.08 -10.60 -18.65
CA SER A 42 -16.24 -11.42 -19.03
C SER A 42 -16.83 -11.03 -20.39
N ASP A 43 -17.63 -11.92 -20.99
CA ASP A 43 -18.31 -11.68 -22.27
C ASP A 43 -19.59 -10.83 -22.15
N VAL A 44 -19.90 -10.31 -20.95
CA VAL A 44 -21.10 -9.51 -20.68
C VAL A 44 -20.76 -8.18 -20.01
N PRO A 45 -21.51 -7.11 -20.29
CA PRO A 45 -21.27 -5.82 -19.65
C PRO A 45 -21.61 -5.82 -18.16
N TRP A 46 -20.90 -4.98 -17.40
CA TRP A 46 -21.19 -4.65 -16.01
C TRP A 46 -21.85 -3.27 -15.91
N ARG A 47 -22.86 -3.15 -15.06
CA ARG A 47 -23.63 -1.91 -14.86
C ARG A 47 -22.81 -0.87 -14.12
N GLU A 48 -23.09 0.39 -14.40
CA GLU A 48 -22.52 1.56 -13.70
C GLU A 48 -22.75 1.55 -12.19
N ASP A 49 -23.88 0.99 -11.71
CA ASP A 49 -24.22 0.86 -10.29
C ASP A 49 -23.50 -0.30 -9.58
N THR A 50 -22.50 -0.91 -10.24
CA THR A 50 -21.63 -1.91 -9.63
C THR A 50 -20.81 -1.24 -8.53
N ALA A 51 -20.97 -1.71 -7.29
CA ALA A 51 -20.26 -1.16 -6.14
C ALA A 51 -19.64 -2.25 -5.27
N VAL A 52 -18.53 -1.91 -4.62
CA VAL A 52 -17.84 -2.75 -3.64
C VAL A 52 -17.50 -1.95 -2.39
N HIS A 53 -17.43 -2.61 -1.23
CA HIS A 53 -17.09 -1.95 0.03
C HIS A 53 -15.59 -2.06 0.27
N PHE A 54 -14.85 -0.95 0.23
CA PHE A 54 -13.42 -0.92 0.56
C PHE A 54 -13.20 -0.49 1.99
N TRP A 55 -12.14 -1.00 2.62
CA TRP A 55 -11.62 -0.45 3.87
C TRP A 55 -10.11 -0.62 4.01
N ILE A 56 -9.55 0.21 4.88
CA ILE A 56 -8.17 0.11 5.35
C ILE A 56 -8.21 -0.34 6.82
N GLU A 57 -7.49 -1.39 7.12
CA GLU A 57 -7.31 -1.95 8.45
C GLU A 57 -5.85 -1.78 8.86
N ILE A 58 -5.59 -1.28 10.07
CA ILE A 58 -4.25 -1.15 10.65
C ILE A 58 -4.23 -1.94 11.95
N ASP A 59 -3.40 -2.98 12.02
CA ASP A 59 -3.26 -3.84 13.20
C ASP A 59 -4.63 -4.25 13.81
N ASP A 60 -5.52 -4.76 12.96
CA ASP A 60 -6.89 -5.22 13.27
C ASP A 60 -7.97 -4.12 13.50
N ASP A 61 -7.61 -2.83 13.40
CA ASP A 61 -8.55 -1.71 13.52
C ASP A 61 -8.88 -1.09 12.15
N VAL A 62 -10.18 -0.99 11.84
CA VAL A 62 -10.66 -0.31 10.62
C VAL A 62 -10.54 1.21 10.78
N VAL A 63 -9.65 1.84 10.00
CA VAL A 63 -9.36 3.28 10.08
C VAL A 63 -10.09 4.09 9.01
N TRP A 64 -10.52 3.44 7.93
CA TRP A 64 -11.28 4.06 6.85
C TRP A 64 -12.09 2.99 6.13
N SER A 65 -13.32 3.32 5.72
CA SER A 65 -14.18 2.43 4.94
C SER A 65 -15.15 3.22 4.07
N GLN A 66 -15.38 2.78 2.83
CA GLN A 66 -16.30 3.43 1.91
C GLN A 66 -16.81 2.47 0.83
N ASN A 67 -18.05 2.68 0.37
CA ASN A 67 -18.54 2.06 -0.86
C ASN A 67 -17.97 2.80 -2.07
N VAL A 68 -17.41 2.05 -3.00
CA VAL A 68 -16.86 2.58 -4.26
C VAL A 68 -17.68 2.02 -5.40
N GLU A 69 -18.36 2.92 -6.11
CA GLU A 69 -19.11 2.63 -7.33
C GLU A 69 -18.18 2.76 -8.55
N MET A 70 -18.46 2.00 -9.61
CA MET A 70 -17.67 2.01 -10.85
C MET A 70 -17.90 3.29 -11.69
N ASP A 71 -19.02 3.99 -11.47
CA ASP A 71 -19.43 5.25 -12.11
C ASP A 71 -19.59 5.20 -13.65
N THR A 72 -19.43 4.03 -14.27
CA THR A 72 -19.63 3.82 -15.71
C THR A 72 -20.01 2.38 -16.00
N GLU A 73 -20.81 2.14 -17.04
CA GLU A 73 -20.96 0.79 -17.60
C GLU A 73 -19.60 0.34 -18.16
N LEU A 74 -19.28 -0.95 -17.99
CA LEU A 74 -18.01 -1.54 -18.40
C LEU A 74 -18.25 -2.66 -19.41
N ALA A 75 -17.95 -2.43 -20.68
CA ALA A 75 -18.08 -3.43 -21.72
C ALA A 75 -17.00 -4.53 -21.61
N PRO A 76 -17.17 -5.68 -22.29
CA PRO A 76 -16.14 -6.74 -22.32
C PRO A 76 -14.77 -6.21 -22.75
N GLY A 77 -13.74 -6.48 -21.94
CA GLY A 77 -12.36 -6.05 -22.15
C GLY A 77 -12.05 -4.62 -21.72
N GLU A 78 -13.01 -3.87 -21.19
CA GLU A 78 -12.79 -2.50 -20.72
C GLU A 78 -12.30 -2.46 -19.28
N THR A 79 -11.61 -1.37 -18.94
CA THR A 79 -11.12 -1.09 -17.58
C THR A 79 -11.51 0.33 -17.19
N ALA A 80 -12.07 0.47 -15.98
CA ALA A 80 -12.40 1.75 -15.36
C ALA A 80 -11.55 1.94 -14.10
N THR A 81 -11.20 3.20 -13.82
CA THR A 81 -10.45 3.58 -12.63
C THR A 81 -11.19 4.66 -11.88
N VAL A 82 -11.38 4.44 -10.58
CA VAL A 82 -12.04 5.37 -9.66
C VAL A 82 -11.02 5.81 -8.62
N ILE A 83 -10.96 7.13 -8.38
CA ILE A 83 -10.02 7.75 -7.45
C ILE A 83 -10.77 8.13 -6.19
N VAL A 84 -10.30 7.62 -5.06
CA VAL A 84 -10.98 7.77 -3.77
C VAL A 84 -10.04 8.46 -2.78
N GLU A 85 -10.50 9.54 -2.17
CA GLU A 85 -9.77 10.22 -1.10
C GLU A 85 -10.12 9.58 0.25
N THR A 86 -9.10 9.21 1.01
CA THR A 86 -9.29 8.61 2.34
C THR A 86 -9.21 9.66 3.44
N GLY A 87 -9.63 9.25 4.65
CA GLY A 87 -9.32 10.01 5.86
C GLY A 87 -7.87 9.84 6.32
N PRO A 88 -7.44 10.60 7.34
CA PRO A 88 -6.14 10.38 7.97
C PRO A 88 -6.03 8.95 8.52
N LEU A 89 -4.88 8.30 8.30
CA LEU A 89 -4.67 6.91 8.76
C LEU A 89 -4.62 6.77 10.29
N THR A 90 -4.37 7.88 11.00
CA THR A 90 -4.55 8.06 12.46
C THR A 90 -3.61 7.24 13.37
N TYR A 91 -3.17 6.04 12.95
CA TYR A 91 -2.31 5.15 13.74
C TYR A 91 -1.14 4.59 12.94
N GLU A 92 -0.08 4.21 13.64
CA GLU A 92 1.05 3.47 13.08
C GLU A 92 0.73 1.97 13.03
N GLY A 93 1.32 1.24 12.07
CA GLY A 93 1.16 -0.20 12.02
C GLY A 93 1.31 -0.78 10.62
N HIS A 94 0.91 -2.04 10.48
CA HIS A 94 0.79 -2.70 9.18
C HIS A 94 -0.63 -2.51 8.67
N ALA A 95 -0.75 -1.73 7.60
CA ALA A 95 -2.03 -1.47 6.98
C ALA A 95 -2.30 -2.45 5.85
N VAL A 96 -3.53 -2.92 5.78
CA VAL A 96 -4.08 -3.74 4.70
C VAL A 96 -5.25 -2.98 4.08
N LEU A 97 -5.21 -2.80 2.77
CA LEU A 97 -6.32 -2.33 1.95
C LEU A 97 -6.96 -3.52 1.28
N GLY A 98 -8.28 -3.61 1.32
CA GLY A 98 -9.03 -4.57 0.53
C GLY A 98 -10.49 -4.22 0.45
N PHE A 99 -11.27 -5.13 -0.11
CA PHE A 99 -12.70 -4.93 -0.31
C PHE A 99 -13.53 -6.14 0.11
N SER A 100 -14.84 -5.93 0.28
CA SER A 100 -15.85 -6.96 0.37
C SER A 100 -17.02 -6.70 -0.58
N ILE A 101 -17.70 -7.80 -0.91
CA ILE A 101 -18.93 -7.81 -1.68
C ILE A 101 -20.00 -8.55 -0.89
N SER A 102 -21.26 -8.18 -1.08
CA SER A 102 -22.35 -9.02 -0.61
C SER A 102 -22.44 -10.26 -1.50
N SER A 103 -22.82 -11.41 -0.94
CA SER A 103 -22.71 -12.70 -1.64
C SER A 103 -23.71 -12.90 -2.80
N GLY A 104 -24.39 -11.84 -3.26
CA GLY A 104 -25.54 -11.92 -4.16
C GLY A 104 -25.27 -11.35 -5.54
N ILE A 105 -24.44 -12.00 -6.35
CA ILE A 105 -24.32 -11.61 -7.76
C ILE A 105 -25.38 -12.34 -8.56
N ASN A 106 -26.29 -11.61 -9.17
CA ASN A 106 -27.18 -12.20 -10.17
C ASN A 106 -26.40 -12.43 -11.47
N ILE A 107 -25.60 -13.49 -11.52
CA ILE A 107 -24.77 -13.85 -12.69
C ILE A 107 -25.57 -14.10 -13.98
N LYS A 108 -26.90 -14.25 -13.86
CA LYS A 108 -27.83 -14.41 -14.98
C LYS A 108 -28.36 -13.09 -15.51
N SER A 109 -28.19 -11.98 -14.78
CA SER A 109 -28.55 -10.66 -15.28
C SER A 109 -27.59 -10.23 -16.39
N LYS A 110 -28.13 -9.54 -17.39
CA LYS A 110 -27.38 -8.89 -18.45
C LYS A 110 -27.95 -7.48 -18.60
N PRO A 111 -27.24 -6.42 -18.21
CA PRO A 111 -25.88 -6.38 -17.62
C PRO A 111 -25.78 -6.95 -16.18
N ARG A 112 -24.56 -7.32 -15.76
CA ARG A 112 -24.25 -7.81 -14.39
C ARG A 112 -24.03 -6.65 -13.43
N ALA A 113 -24.25 -6.87 -12.13
CA ALA A 113 -23.94 -5.89 -11.07
C ALA A 113 -23.44 -6.60 -9.81
N LEU A 114 -22.56 -5.91 -9.07
CA LEU A 114 -22.20 -6.27 -7.70
C LEU A 114 -22.92 -5.34 -6.73
N GLU A 115 -23.34 -5.91 -5.61
CA GLU A 115 -23.77 -5.14 -4.46
C GLU A 115 -22.63 -5.10 -3.43
N PRO A 116 -22.36 -3.93 -2.82
CA PRO A 116 -21.29 -3.79 -1.86
C PRO A 116 -21.58 -4.65 -0.63
N GLY A 117 -20.52 -5.23 -0.05
CA GLY A 117 -20.63 -5.92 1.23
C GLY A 117 -20.67 -4.93 2.39
N ASP A 118 -20.26 -5.41 3.55
CA ASP A 118 -19.93 -4.61 4.72
C ASP A 118 -18.67 -5.19 5.41
N SER A 119 -18.29 -4.61 6.54
CA SER A 119 -17.12 -5.02 7.33
C SER A 119 -17.28 -6.37 8.06
N THR A 120 -18.44 -7.01 8.00
CA THR A 120 -18.68 -8.36 8.54
C THR A 120 -18.40 -9.47 7.52
N TYR A 121 -18.24 -9.12 6.23
CA TYR A 121 -17.90 -10.06 5.17
C TYR A 121 -16.39 -10.29 5.07
N ALA A 122 -16.01 -11.35 4.35
CA ALA A 122 -14.61 -11.66 4.11
C ALA A 122 -13.90 -10.53 3.34
N LEU A 123 -12.73 -10.13 3.84
CA LEU A 123 -11.84 -9.18 3.19
C LEU A 123 -11.09 -9.85 2.04
N HIS A 124 -11.15 -9.23 0.86
CA HIS A 124 -10.30 -9.52 -0.28
C HIS A 124 -9.15 -8.49 -0.32
N PRO A 125 -7.94 -8.82 0.19
CA PRO A 125 -6.84 -7.86 0.32
C PRO A 125 -6.22 -7.53 -1.03
N THR A 126 -6.09 -6.25 -1.37
CA THR A 126 -5.51 -5.80 -2.65
C THR A 126 -4.11 -5.21 -2.50
N SER A 127 -3.81 -4.60 -1.33
CA SER A 127 -2.52 -4.00 -1.06
C SER A 127 -2.18 -4.03 0.43
N ALA A 128 -0.88 -4.02 0.73
CA ALA A 128 -0.38 -3.89 2.09
C ALA A 128 0.74 -2.85 2.12
N PHE A 129 0.75 -2.03 3.17
CA PHE A 129 1.72 -0.95 3.33
C PHE A 129 1.97 -0.65 4.82
N SER A 130 3.12 -0.06 5.13
CA SER A 130 3.44 0.36 6.49
C SER A 130 3.04 1.81 6.72
N VAL A 131 2.42 2.08 7.86
CA VAL A 131 2.04 3.42 8.30
C VAL A 131 2.89 3.83 9.49
N TRP A 132 3.46 5.03 9.43
CA TRP A 132 4.36 5.54 10.45
C TRP A 132 4.03 6.99 10.79
N ASP A 133 4.30 7.38 12.03
CA ASP A 133 4.42 8.76 12.42
C ASP A 133 5.79 9.29 11.99
N ARG A 134 5.81 10.52 11.46
CA ARG A 134 7.05 11.13 10.97
C ARG A 134 8.11 11.25 12.06
N SER A 135 7.71 11.63 13.27
CA SER A 135 8.62 11.86 14.38
C SER A 135 9.22 10.54 14.87
N HIS A 136 8.39 9.51 14.98
CA HIS A 136 8.80 8.18 15.41
C HIS A 136 9.69 7.50 14.36
N TYR A 137 9.36 7.62 13.07
CA TYR A 137 10.21 7.13 11.98
C TYR A 137 11.59 7.78 11.97
N VAL A 138 11.67 9.09 12.23
CA VAL A 138 12.95 9.81 12.31
C VAL A 138 13.79 9.29 13.47
N SER A 139 13.21 9.11 14.66
CA SER A 139 13.95 8.65 15.84
C SER A 139 14.40 7.20 15.72
N THR A 140 13.56 6.33 15.16
CA THR A 140 13.75 4.88 15.23
C THR A 140 14.44 4.32 13.99
N VAL A 141 14.27 4.94 12.82
CA VAL A 141 14.85 4.46 11.57
C VAL A 141 15.99 5.35 11.08
N LYS A 142 15.79 6.67 11.02
CA LYS A 142 16.79 7.57 10.42
C LYS A 142 18.01 7.79 11.32
N ARG A 143 17.81 8.10 12.60
CA ARG A 143 18.91 8.40 13.54
C ARG A 143 19.86 7.21 13.73
N PRO A 144 19.40 5.96 13.96
CA PRO A 144 20.31 4.83 14.12
C PRO A 144 21.14 4.56 12.87
N LYS A 145 20.55 4.69 11.66
CA LYS A 145 21.28 4.58 10.39
C LYS A 145 22.38 5.64 10.27
N GLN A 146 22.17 6.85 10.78
CA GLN A 146 23.20 7.89 10.80
C GLN A 146 24.31 7.58 11.80
N PHE A 147 23.98 7.07 13.00
CA PHE A 147 24.99 6.62 13.96
C PHE A 147 25.83 5.46 13.43
N GLN A 148 25.21 4.48 12.76
CA GLN A 148 25.92 3.36 12.14
C GLN A 148 26.92 3.83 11.07
N LYS A 149 26.53 4.81 10.23
CA LYS A 149 27.45 5.45 9.28
C LYS A 149 28.62 6.16 9.98
N GLY A 150 28.34 6.85 11.08
CA GLY A 150 29.35 7.49 11.92
C GLY A 150 30.37 6.48 12.45
N ILE A 151 29.90 5.37 13.04
CA ILE A 151 30.77 4.31 13.56
C ILE A 151 31.66 3.71 12.47
N ILE A 152 31.09 3.38 11.31
CA ILE A 152 31.86 2.83 10.18
C ILE A 152 32.94 3.83 9.75
N PHE A 153 32.59 5.11 9.62
CA PHE A 153 33.55 6.14 9.26
C PHE A 153 34.68 6.26 10.28
N THR A 154 34.36 6.30 11.58
CA THR A 154 35.36 6.36 12.65
C THR A 154 36.27 5.12 12.65
N SER A 155 35.71 3.93 12.41
CA SER A 155 36.50 2.70 12.29
C SER A 155 37.49 2.77 11.13
N VAL A 156 37.08 3.26 9.95
CA VAL A 156 37.96 3.44 8.79
C VAL A 156 39.11 4.40 9.12
N VAL A 157 38.80 5.54 9.76
CA VAL A 157 39.82 6.53 10.15
C VAL A 157 40.83 5.93 11.13
N LEU A 158 40.37 5.17 12.12
CA LEU A 158 41.25 4.53 13.10
C LEU A 158 42.16 3.47 12.45
N ILE A 159 41.64 2.68 11.52
CA ILE A 159 42.43 1.70 10.77
C ILE A 159 43.53 2.38 9.94
N LEU A 160 43.20 3.48 9.25
CA LEU A 160 44.19 4.26 8.50
C LEU A 160 45.26 4.84 9.41
N PHE A 161 44.86 5.40 10.55
CA PHE A 161 45.79 5.97 11.53
C PHE A 161 46.74 4.91 12.09
N ALA A 162 46.23 3.73 12.46
CA ALA A 162 47.05 2.59 12.89
C ALA A 162 48.01 2.14 11.77
N GLY A 163 47.56 2.13 10.51
CA GLY A 163 48.42 1.85 9.35
C GLY A 163 49.58 2.83 9.21
N VAL A 164 49.33 4.13 9.39
CA VAL A 164 50.38 5.16 9.37
C VAL A 164 51.36 4.97 10.53
N GLN A 165 50.87 4.67 11.73
CA GLN A 165 51.72 4.40 12.90
C GLN A 165 52.64 3.19 12.66
N LEU A 166 52.10 2.10 12.12
CA LEU A 166 52.89 0.92 11.76
C LEU A 166 53.93 1.24 10.69
N TRP A 167 53.56 2.02 9.67
CA TRP A 167 54.48 2.42 8.61
C TRP A 167 55.63 3.27 9.13
N LEU A 168 55.36 4.28 9.97
CA LEU A 168 56.38 5.12 10.60
C LEU A 168 57.27 4.32 11.56
N ALA A 169 56.72 3.34 12.27
CA ALA A 169 57.50 2.46 13.14
C ALA A 169 58.44 1.54 12.33
N TYR A 170 58.02 1.10 11.15
CA TYR A 170 58.80 0.20 10.30
C TYR A 170 59.83 0.94 9.40
N PHE A 171 59.53 2.18 9.02
CA PHE A 171 60.39 3.06 8.24
C PHE A 171 60.61 4.38 8.99
N PRO A 172 61.42 4.37 10.07
CA PRO A 172 61.72 5.59 10.79
C PRO A 172 62.44 6.57 9.85
N PRO A 173 61.99 7.85 9.78
CA PRO A 173 62.67 8.85 8.98
C PRO A 173 64.03 9.13 9.64
N GLY A 174 65.09 8.65 9.00
CA GLY A 174 66.48 9.06 9.23
C GLY A 174 66.86 10.22 8.33
#